data_AF-A0A4Z1KKG2-F1
#
_entry.id   AF-A0A4Z1KKG2-F1
#
_cell.length_a   1.000
_cell.length_b   1.000
_cell.length_c   1.000
_cell.angle_alpha   90.00
_cell.angle_beta   90.00
_cell.angle_gamma   90.00
#
_symmetry.space_group_name_H-M   'P 1'
#
loop_
_entity.id
_entity.type
_entity.pdbx_description
1 polymer ?
#
loop_
_entity_poly.entity_id
_entity_poly.type
_entity_poly.pdbx_seq_one_letter_code
_entity_poly.pdbx_strand_id
1 'polypeptide(L)'
;MDYVEKRMAAEAQRPAGAEVASLATPINLLLLSLLALLTYTTFRPKKAVPIPSAPSPIVFRTFTPPELVPFSGLNNTPVYLSVRGRVFDVSNGRNFYGPGGPYENFAGRDASRGLAKGSFDPEMLTEDLQGELDTLEDLDEDELGALRGWEERFEEKYLVVGRLVSCAEKEREKGEKA
;
A
#
# COMPACT_ATOMS: atom_id res chain seq x y z
N MET A 1 -48.39 45.03 -71.46
CA MET A 1 -49.28 44.05 -70.80
C MET A 1 -48.72 42.65 -70.90
N ASP A 2 -48.30 42.21 -72.09
CA ASP A 2 -47.76 40.87 -72.37
C ASP A 2 -46.52 40.45 -71.51
N TYR A 3 -45.66 41.41 -71.12
CA TYR A 3 -44.51 41.13 -70.24
C TYR A 3 -44.91 40.72 -68.81
N VAL A 4 -45.97 41.33 -68.27
CA VAL A 4 -46.46 41.03 -66.92
C VAL A 4 -47.14 39.67 -66.91
N GLU A 5 -47.94 39.36 -67.94
CA GLU A 5 -48.58 38.05 -68.08
C GLU A 5 -47.56 36.92 -68.23
N LYS A 6 -46.51 37.11 -69.04
CA LYS A 6 -45.41 36.14 -69.16
C LYS A 6 -44.65 35.93 -67.85
N ARG A 7 -44.42 37.00 -67.07
CA ARG A 7 -43.77 36.88 -65.76
C ARG A 7 -44.67 36.17 -64.75
N MET A 8 -45.95 36.52 -64.71
CA MET A 8 -46.93 35.92 -63.79
C MET A 8 -47.16 34.44 -64.13
N ALA A 9 -47.19 34.08 -65.42
CA ALA A 9 -47.25 32.69 -65.87
C ALA A 9 -45.99 31.91 -65.49
N ALA A 10 -44.81 32.52 -65.60
CA ALA A 10 -43.55 31.91 -65.19
C ALA A 10 -43.43 31.73 -63.66
N GLU A 11 -43.95 32.68 -62.88
CA GLU A 11 -43.97 32.60 -61.41
C GLU A 11 -45.01 31.57 -60.91
N ALA A 12 -46.16 31.44 -61.60
CA ALA A 12 -47.21 30.46 -61.28
C ALA A 12 -46.86 29.02 -61.68
N GLN A 13 -46.01 28.84 -62.70
CA GLN A 13 -45.45 27.54 -63.09
C GLN A 13 -44.21 27.16 -62.28
N ARG A 14 -43.73 28.04 -61.39
CA ARG A 14 -42.68 27.70 -60.45
C ARG A 14 -43.29 26.66 -59.51
N PRO A 15 -42.85 25.38 -59.55
CA PRO A 15 -43.32 24.45 -58.55
C PRO A 15 -42.93 25.06 -57.20
N ALA A 16 -43.90 25.20 -56.29
CA ALA A 16 -43.59 25.38 -54.89
C ALA A 16 -42.89 24.09 -54.47
N GLY A 17 -41.58 24.06 -54.74
CA GLY A 17 -40.67 23.04 -54.29
C GLY A 17 -40.62 23.16 -52.79
N ALA A 18 -41.65 22.66 -52.12
CA ALA A 18 -41.42 21.80 -51.00
C ALA A 18 -40.51 20.70 -51.54
N GLU A 19 -39.21 21.01 -51.61
CA GLU A 19 -38.18 20.00 -51.66
C GLU A 19 -38.44 19.19 -50.41
N VAL A 20 -39.18 18.09 -50.57
CA VAL A 20 -39.23 17.03 -49.60
C VAL A 20 -37.79 16.55 -49.57
N ALA A 21 -36.97 17.20 -48.74
CA ALA A 21 -35.56 16.92 -48.59
C ALA A 21 -35.50 15.42 -48.36
N SER A 22 -35.09 14.68 -49.39
CA SER A 22 -35.11 13.22 -49.34
C SER A 22 -34.33 12.84 -48.09
N LEU A 23 -34.97 12.10 -47.19
CA LEU A 23 -34.34 11.74 -45.92
C LEU A 23 -33.00 11.03 -46.17
N ALA A 24 -32.85 10.39 -47.34
CA ALA A 24 -31.66 9.70 -47.82
C ALA A 24 -30.79 10.56 -48.77
N THR A 25 -30.54 11.83 -48.47
CA THR A 25 -29.46 12.58 -49.13
C THR A 25 -28.08 12.08 -48.66
N PRO A 26 -27.03 12.17 -49.51
CA PRO A 26 -25.67 11.76 -49.13
C PRO A 26 -25.15 12.51 -47.89
N ILE A 27 -25.59 13.76 -47.70
CA ILE A 27 -25.24 14.56 -46.52
C ILE A 27 -25.92 14.04 -45.24
N ASN A 28 -27.18 13.63 -45.30
CA ASN A 28 -27.87 13.03 -44.14
C ASN A 28 -27.26 11.67 -43.75
N LEU A 29 -26.79 10.88 -44.72
CA LEU A 29 -26.09 9.63 -44.45
C LEU A 29 -24.73 9.85 -43.77
N LEU A 30 -23.98 10.88 -44.18
CA LEU A 30 -22.75 11.28 -43.50
C LEU A 30 -23.02 11.77 -42.07
N LEU A 31 -24.06 12.58 -41.88
CA LEU A 31 -24.46 13.07 -40.55
C LEU A 31 -24.94 11.93 -39.63
N LEU A 32 -25.71 10.97 -40.15
CA LEU A 32 -26.15 9.79 -39.41
C LEU A 32 -24.99 8.86 -39.05
N SER A 33 -24.02 8.66 -39.96
CA SER A 33 -22.81 7.89 -39.71
C SER A 33 -21.94 8.56 -38.63
N LEU A 34 -21.76 9.88 -38.71
CA LEU A 34 -21.05 10.65 -37.69
C LEU A 34 -21.77 10.59 -36.34
N LEU A 35 -23.10 10.71 -36.32
CA LEU A 35 -23.90 10.60 -35.10
C LEU A 35 -23.80 9.18 -34.50
N ALA A 36 -23.86 8.14 -35.32
CA ALA A 36 -23.67 6.75 -34.89
C ALA A 36 -22.25 6.50 -34.35
N LEU A 37 -21.23 7.08 -34.97
CA LEU A 37 -19.85 6.97 -34.52
C LEU A 37 -19.63 7.75 -33.22
N LEU A 38 -20.17 8.96 -33.09
CA LEU A 38 -20.09 9.75 -31.87
C LEU A 38 -20.80 9.03 -30.71
N THR A 39 -22.04 8.57 -30.91
CA THR A 39 -22.76 7.77 -29.91
C THR A 39 -22.00 6.51 -29.54
N TYR A 40 -21.46 5.78 -30.52
CA TYR A 40 -20.63 4.61 -30.26
C TYR A 40 -19.35 4.94 -29.47
N THR A 41 -18.68 6.05 -29.77
CA THR A 41 -17.49 6.49 -29.02
C THR A 41 -17.84 6.97 -27.60
N THR A 42 -19.03 7.52 -27.37
CA THR A 42 -19.47 7.95 -26.03
C THR A 42 -20.00 6.81 -25.18
N PHE A 43 -20.61 5.79 -25.79
CA PHE A 43 -21.16 4.63 -25.08
C PHE A 43 -20.19 3.45 -24.95
N ARG A 44 -18.97 3.54 -25.48
CA ARG A 44 -17.91 2.54 -25.24
C ARG A 44 -17.54 2.53 -23.75
N PRO A 45 -17.81 1.44 -23.00
CA PRO A 45 -17.46 1.39 -21.59
C PRO A 45 -15.94 1.43 -21.44
N LYS A 46 -15.43 2.37 -20.63
CA LYS A 46 -14.02 2.41 -20.24
C LYS A 46 -13.74 1.17 -19.39
N LYS A 47 -12.66 0.42 -19.70
CA LYS A 47 -12.25 -0.73 -18.88
C LYS A 47 -12.08 -0.28 -17.42
N ALA A 48 -12.67 -1.02 -16.49
CA ALA A 48 -12.52 -0.73 -15.06
C ALA A 48 -11.04 -0.83 -14.68
N VAL A 49 -10.54 0.20 -14.00
CA VAL A 49 -9.19 0.18 -13.42
C VAL A 49 -9.19 -0.90 -12.33
N PRO A 50 -8.30 -1.90 -12.38
CA PRO A 50 -8.19 -2.87 -11.30
C PRO A 50 -7.76 -2.12 -10.03
N ILE A 51 -8.59 -2.17 -8.98
CA ILE A 51 -8.23 -1.65 -7.67
C ILE A 51 -7.18 -2.60 -7.08
N PRO A 52 -6.02 -2.12 -6.65
CA PRO A 52 -5.05 -2.98 -5.98
C PRO A 52 -5.69 -3.59 -4.73
N SER A 53 -5.46 -4.89 -4.49
CA SER A 53 -5.91 -5.52 -3.26
C SER A 53 -5.33 -4.77 -2.06
N ALA A 54 -6.16 -4.46 -1.07
CA ALA A 54 -5.68 -3.89 0.17
C ALA A 54 -4.63 -4.83 0.80
N PRO A 55 -3.57 -4.29 1.43
CA PRO A 55 -2.65 -5.12 2.21
C PRO A 55 -3.41 -5.79 3.36
N SER A 56 -2.97 -6.99 3.74
CA SER A 56 -3.56 -7.70 4.87
C SER A 56 -3.51 -6.83 6.13
N PRO A 57 -4.58 -6.80 6.95
CA PRO A 57 -4.60 -6.01 8.16
C PRO A 57 -3.51 -6.49 9.12
N ILE A 58 -2.73 -5.54 9.63
CA ILE A 58 -1.70 -5.78 10.64
C ILE A 58 -2.42 -5.99 11.96
N VAL A 59 -2.42 -7.22 12.47
CA VAL A 59 -3.01 -7.58 13.76
C VAL A 59 -1.92 -7.54 14.80
N PHE A 60 -2.18 -6.87 15.93
CA PHE A 60 -1.28 -6.90 17.07
C PHE A 60 -1.12 -8.33 17.57
N ARG A 61 0.12 -8.83 17.65
CA ARG A 61 0.43 -10.21 18.03
C ARG A 61 1.48 -10.28 19.14
N THR A 62 1.38 -11.35 19.94
CA THR A 62 2.41 -11.70 20.92
C THR A 62 3.41 -12.63 20.25
N PHE A 63 4.65 -12.17 20.13
CA PHE A 63 5.77 -12.91 19.53
C PHE A 63 6.69 -13.45 20.63
N THR A 64 7.32 -14.58 20.35
CA THR A 64 8.49 -15.07 21.10
C THR A 64 9.76 -14.91 20.25
N PRO A 65 10.96 -14.89 20.85
CA PRO A 65 12.20 -14.77 20.10
C PRO A 65 12.32 -15.73 18.89
N PRO A 66 12.01 -17.05 18.99
CA PRO A 66 12.09 -17.95 17.84
C PRO A 66 11.03 -17.68 16.76
N GLU A 67 9.89 -17.09 17.13
CA GLU A 67 8.86 -16.71 16.16
C GLU A 67 9.20 -15.41 15.44
N LEU A 68 10.10 -14.59 15.99
CA LEU A 68 10.51 -13.33 15.40
C LEU A 68 11.59 -13.52 14.31
N VAL A 69 12.46 -14.53 14.45
CA VAL A 69 13.58 -14.83 13.53
C VAL A 69 13.18 -14.94 12.04
N PRO A 70 12.06 -15.58 11.66
CA PRO A 70 11.64 -15.65 10.25
C PRO A 70 11.33 -14.28 9.62
N PHE A 71 11.08 -13.25 10.43
CA PHE A 71 10.81 -11.89 10.00
C PHE A 71 12.09 -11.04 9.88
N SER A 72 13.14 -11.63 9.33
CA SER A 72 14.42 -10.95 9.06
C SER A 72 14.48 -10.26 7.68
N GLY A 73 13.40 -10.33 6.89
CA GLY A 73 13.41 -9.85 5.50
C GLY A 73 13.98 -10.82 4.48
N LEU A 74 14.45 -11.99 4.90
CA LEU A 74 14.83 -13.08 4.01
C LEU A 74 13.60 -13.63 3.28
N ASN A 75 13.75 -14.12 2.06
CA ASN A 75 12.65 -14.71 1.27
C ASN A 75 11.42 -13.79 1.09
N ASN A 76 11.63 -12.48 1.07
CA ASN A 76 10.56 -11.49 0.93
C ASN A 76 9.54 -11.48 2.08
N THR A 77 9.96 -11.92 3.28
CA THR A 77 9.20 -11.69 4.50
C THR A 77 9.28 -10.22 4.92
N PRO A 78 8.33 -9.73 5.73
CA PRO A 78 8.46 -8.47 6.45
C PRO A 78 9.71 -8.47 7.35
N VAL A 79 10.22 -7.28 7.65
CA VAL A 79 11.34 -7.10 8.58
C VAL A 79 10.78 -6.59 9.91
N TYR A 80 10.86 -7.41 10.95
CA TYR A 80 10.48 -7.03 12.31
C TYR A 80 11.70 -6.99 13.20
N LEU A 81 11.69 -6.11 14.20
CA LEU A 81 12.66 -6.10 15.29
C LEU A 81 11.94 -5.73 16.58
N SER A 82 12.49 -6.11 17.73
CA SER A 82 11.98 -5.63 19.01
C SER A 82 12.89 -4.61 19.67
N VAL A 83 12.26 -3.66 20.35
CA VAL A 83 12.92 -2.72 21.25
C VAL A 83 12.09 -2.67 22.52
N ARG A 84 12.73 -2.96 23.66
CA ARG A 84 12.15 -2.96 25.01
C ARG A 84 10.84 -3.75 25.12
N GLY A 85 10.81 -4.93 24.48
CA GLY A 85 9.65 -5.82 24.47
C GLY A 85 8.52 -5.41 23.53
N ARG A 86 8.67 -4.34 22.73
CA ARG A 86 7.71 -3.97 21.68
C ARG A 86 8.25 -4.38 20.32
N VAL A 87 7.41 -4.93 19.45
CA VAL A 87 7.79 -5.38 18.11
C VAL A 87 7.37 -4.33 17.09
N PHE A 88 8.32 -3.87 16.29
CA PHE A 88 8.12 -2.84 15.27
C PHE A 88 8.25 -3.45 13.86
N ASP A 89 7.37 -3.02 12.95
CA ASP A 89 7.50 -3.32 11.52
C ASP A 89 8.39 -2.29 10.84
N VAL A 90 9.62 -2.72 10.53
CA VAL A 90 10.64 -1.91 9.88
C VAL A 90 10.80 -2.27 8.40
N SER A 91 9.78 -2.90 7.78
CA SER A 91 9.79 -3.25 6.36
C SER A 91 9.97 -2.04 5.44
N ASN A 92 9.50 -0.85 5.84
CA ASN A 92 9.76 0.40 5.12
C ASN A 92 11.26 0.80 5.13
N GLY A 93 12.00 0.33 6.13
CA GLY A 93 13.44 0.52 6.31
C GLY A 93 14.27 -0.67 5.84
N ARG A 94 13.77 -1.52 4.93
CA ARG A 94 14.45 -2.77 4.51
C ARG A 94 15.87 -2.57 3.98
N ASN A 95 16.22 -1.40 3.45
CA ASN A 95 17.59 -1.10 3.04
C ASN A 95 18.59 -1.02 4.21
N PHE A 96 18.09 -0.79 5.43
CA PHE A 96 18.89 -0.69 6.65
C PHE A 96 18.87 -1.98 7.46
N TYR A 97 17.68 -2.52 7.68
CA TYR A 97 17.45 -3.67 8.57
C TYR A 97 17.26 -4.98 7.80
N GLY A 98 17.06 -4.96 6.49
CA GLY A 98 16.93 -6.17 5.69
C GLY A 98 18.29 -6.77 5.33
N PRO A 99 18.27 -7.91 4.60
CA PRO A 99 19.49 -8.62 4.23
C PRO A 99 20.46 -7.73 3.43
N GLY A 100 21.72 -7.68 3.84
CA GLY A 100 22.77 -6.83 3.27
C GLY A 100 22.76 -5.38 3.73
N GLY A 101 21.85 -5.01 4.65
CA GLY A 101 21.82 -3.70 5.29
C GLY A 101 22.81 -3.60 6.46
N PRO A 102 23.25 -2.39 6.85
CA PRO A 102 24.19 -2.19 7.96
C PRO A 102 23.64 -2.66 9.32
N TYR A 103 22.32 -2.78 9.46
CA TYR A 103 21.63 -3.16 10.70
C TYR A 103 20.90 -4.50 10.56
N GLU A 104 21.32 -5.36 9.64
CA GLU A 104 20.70 -6.68 9.40
C GLU A 104 20.74 -7.59 10.63
N ASN A 105 21.72 -7.41 11.52
CA ASN A 105 21.88 -8.18 12.75
C ASN A 105 20.67 -8.08 13.71
N PHE A 106 19.93 -6.97 13.64
CA PHE A 106 18.73 -6.74 14.44
C PHE A 106 17.46 -7.31 13.82
N ALA A 107 17.52 -7.76 12.56
CA ALA A 107 16.37 -8.29 11.85
C ALA A 107 15.90 -9.60 12.49
N GLY A 108 14.64 -9.64 12.91
CA GLY A 108 14.02 -10.80 13.56
C GLY A 108 14.50 -11.06 14.99
N ARG A 109 15.14 -10.10 15.64
CA ARG A 109 15.70 -10.24 17.00
C ARG A 109 15.35 -9.07 17.92
N ASP A 110 15.72 -9.23 19.19
CA ASP A 110 15.70 -8.13 20.13
C ASP A 110 16.95 -7.25 19.99
N ALA A 111 16.70 -6.00 19.61
CA ALA A 111 17.72 -5.00 19.37
C ALA A 111 18.02 -4.15 20.61
N SER A 112 17.30 -4.36 21.72
CA SER A 112 17.34 -3.50 22.90
C SER A 112 18.75 -3.25 23.43
N ARG A 113 19.53 -4.30 23.69
CA ARG A 113 20.90 -4.17 24.20
C ARG A 113 21.85 -3.52 23.19
N GLY A 114 21.80 -3.96 21.93
CA GLY A 114 22.64 -3.40 20.87
C GLY A 114 22.39 -1.90 20.66
N LEU A 115 21.13 -1.46 20.71
CA LEU A 115 20.75 -0.05 20.61
C LEU A 115 21.16 0.76 21.85
N ALA A 116 21.04 0.19 23.04
CA ALA A 116 21.45 0.84 24.28
C ALA A 116 22.97 1.10 24.30
N LYS A 117 23.77 0.08 23.94
CA LYS A 117 25.24 0.15 23.94
C LYS A 117 25.84 0.74 22.67
N GLY A 118 25.02 0.99 21.65
CA GLY A 118 25.48 1.42 20.32
C GLY A 118 26.39 0.40 19.62
N SER A 119 26.24 -0.88 19.94
CA SER A 119 27.02 -1.98 19.35
C SER A 119 26.15 -2.86 18.45
N PHE A 120 26.76 -3.33 17.37
CA PHE A 120 26.16 -4.25 16.38
C PHE A 120 26.77 -5.65 16.48
N ASP A 121 27.56 -5.90 17.53
CA ASP A 121 28.26 -7.16 17.71
C ASP A 121 27.27 -8.31 17.96
N PRO A 122 27.51 -9.51 17.42
CA PRO A 122 26.63 -10.65 17.61
C PRO A 122 26.43 -11.03 19.07
N GLU A 123 27.42 -10.78 19.92
CA GLU A 123 27.39 -11.05 21.37
C GLU A 123 26.37 -10.16 22.12
N MET A 124 25.96 -9.04 21.53
CA MET A 124 24.94 -8.15 22.09
C MET A 124 23.52 -8.55 21.68
N LEU A 125 23.37 -9.57 20.83
CA LEU A 125 22.08 -10.11 20.43
C LEU A 125 21.65 -11.22 21.38
N THR A 126 20.33 -11.46 21.45
CA THR A 126 19.79 -12.62 22.17
C THR A 126 20.30 -13.91 21.53
N GLU A 127 21.26 -14.57 22.17
CA GLU A 127 21.79 -15.87 21.75
C GLU A 127 20.81 -17.00 22.06
N ASP A 128 20.28 -17.02 23.29
CA ASP A 128 19.28 -18.01 23.71
C ASP A 128 17.86 -17.55 23.37
N LEU A 129 17.34 -18.07 22.27
CA LEU A 129 15.98 -17.78 21.82
C LEU A 129 14.91 -18.45 22.68
N GLN A 130 15.24 -19.51 23.39
CA GLN A 130 14.31 -20.28 24.21
C GLN A 130 14.32 -19.83 25.67
N GLY A 131 15.38 -19.16 26.09
CA GLY A 131 15.59 -18.63 27.44
C GLY A 131 14.73 -17.44 27.81
N GLU A 132 15.08 -16.84 28.94
CA GLU A 132 14.46 -15.59 29.40
C GLU A 132 14.89 -14.42 28.53
N LEU A 133 14.01 -13.43 28.43
CA LEU A 133 14.35 -12.19 27.75
C LEU A 133 15.41 -11.44 28.55
N ASP A 134 16.25 -10.70 27.83
CA ASP A 134 17.24 -9.84 28.43
C ASP A 134 16.56 -8.79 29.31
N THR A 135 16.91 -8.77 30.60
CA THR A 135 16.31 -7.86 31.59
C THR A 135 16.87 -6.45 31.50
N LEU A 136 18.01 -6.26 30.82
CA LEU A 136 18.69 -4.97 30.64
C LEU A 136 19.04 -4.26 31.96
N GLU A 137 19.12 -4.99 33.07
CA GLU A 137 19.37 -4.46 34.42
C GLU A 137 20.82 -3.99 34.62
N ASP A 138 21.73 -4.44 33.76
CA ASP A 138 23.14 -4.08 33.78
C ASP A 138 23.46 -2.79 33.01
N LEU A 139 22.47 -2.14 32.43
CA LEU A 139 22.64 -0.88 31.70
C LEU A 139 22.80 0.31 32.66
N ASP A 140 23.68 1.25 32.30
CA ASP A 140 23.80 2.51 33.01
C ASP A 140 22.68 3.51 32.65
N GLU A 141 22.64 4.65 33.33
CA GLU A 141 21.59 5.67 33.12
C GLU A 141 21.68 6.32 31.72
N ASP A 142 22.89 6.45 31.17
CA ASP A 142 23.12 7.03 29.84
C ASP A 142 22.69 6.05 28.73
N GLU A 143 23.04 4.77 28.85
CA GLU A 143 22.61 3.67 27.99
C GLU A 143 21.09 3.50 28.01
N LEU A 144 20.48 3.58 29.20
CA LEU A 144 19.03 3.54 29.35
C LEU A 144 18.37 4.77 28.71
N GLY A 145 18.98 5.95 28.84
CA GLY A 145 18.56 7.18 28.17
C GLY A 145 18.63 7.05 26.64
N ALA A 146 19.71 6.48 26.12
CA ALA A 146 19.86 6.19 24.69
C ALA A 146 18.80 5.22 24.20
N LEU A 147 18.53 4.14 24.94
CA LEU A 147 17.49 3.16 24.61
C LEU A 147 16.09 3.79 24.54
N ARG A 148 15.75 4.66 25.50
CA ARG A 148 14.48 5.41 25.46
C ARG A 148 14.39 6.32 24.25
N GLY A 149 15.47 7.04 23.92
CA GLY A 149 15.53 7.89 22.74
C GLY A 149 15.44 7.12 21.42
N TRP A 150 15.87 5.86 21.39
CA TRP A 150 15.63 4.96 20.27
C TRP A 150 14.18 4.51 20.21
N GLU A 151 13.62 4.05 21.33
CA GLU A 151 12.21 3.62 21.43
C GLU A 151 11.25 4.69 20.90
N GLU A 152 11.41 5.95 21.31
CA GLU A 152 10.61 7.07 20.82
C GLU A 152 10.74 7.26 19.30
N ARG A 153 11.96 7.20 18.75
CA ARG A 153 12.19 7.29 17.29
C ARG A 153 11.53 6.15 16.52
N PHE A 154 11.55 4.94 17.09
CA PHE A 154 10.91 3.79 16.47
C PHE A 154 9.38 3.90 16.51
N GLU A 155 8.81 4.41 17.61
CA GLU A 155 7.37 4.67 17.74
C GLU A 155 6.88 5.75 16.76
N GLU A 156 7.68 6.80 16.54
CA GLU A 156 7.32 7.86 15.59
C GLU A 156 7.37 7.38 14.13
N LYS A 157 8.34 6.52 13.79
CA LYS A 157 8.66 6.16 12.41
C LYS A 157 8.01 4.86 11.94
N TYR A 158 7.79 3.92 12.85
CA TYR A 158 7.38 2.55 12.53
C TYR A 158 6.12 2.14 13.30
N LEU A 159 5.41 1.18 12.73
CA LEU A 159 4.19 0.65 13.33
C LEU A 159 4.54 -0.39 14.38
N VAL A 160 3.92 -0.30 15.55
CA VAL A 160 3.99 -1.35 16.57
C VAL A 160 3.05 -2.48 16.18
N VAL A 161 3.62 -3.64 15.87
CA VAL A 161 2.87 -4.84 15.41
C VAL A 161 2.67 -5.88 16.50
N GLY A 162 3.29 -5.69 17.66
CA GLY A 162 3.20 -6.67 18.73
C GLY A 162 4.01 -6.36 19.97
N ARG A 163 4.02 -7.34 20.87
CA ARG A 163 4.93 -7.42 22.01
C ARG A 163 5.77 -8.69 21.94
N LEU A 164 7.00 -8.61 22.40
CA LEU A 164 7.89 -9.75 22.57
C LEU A 164 7.76 -10.25 24.01
N VAL A 165 7.55 -11.55 24.17
CA VAL A 165 7.51 -12.25 25.47
C VAL A 165 8.43 -13.45 25.43
N SER A 166 8.87 -13.93 26.58
CA SER A 166 9.63 -15.18 26.65
C SER A 166 8.76 -16.37 26.26
N CYS A 167 9.40 -17.46 25.82
CA CYS A 167 8.68 -18.70 25.50
C CYS A 167 7.85 -19.20 26.71
N ALA A 168 8.44 -19.12 27.91
CA ALA A 168 7.77 -19.51 29.16
C ALA A 168 6.56 -18.61 29.51
N GLU A 169 6.66 -17.29 29.32
CA GLU A 169 5.54 -16.37 29.56
C GLU A 169 4.37 -16.66 28.62
N LYS A 170 4.66 -16.90 27.33
CA LYS A 170 3.64 -17.24 26.34
C LYS A 170 2.90 -18.55 26.66
N GLU A 171 3.60 -19.54 27.20
CA GLU A 171 2.98 -20.80 27.64
C GLU A 171 2.07 -20.59 28.86
N ARG A 172 2.48 -19.77 29.83
CA ARG A 172 1.64 -19.40 30.98
C ARG A 172 0.37 -18.68 30.54
N GLU A 173 0.48 -17.70 29.65
CA GLU A 173 -0.68 -16.97 29.10
C GLU A 173 -1.66 -17.88 28.33
N LYS A 174 -1.15 -18.93 27.66
CA LYS A 174 -2.00 -19.93 26.98
C LYS A 174 -2.72 -20.83 27.98
N GLY A 175 -2.04 -21.25 29.05
CA GLY A 175 -2.62 -22.11 30.09
C GLY A 175 -3.72 -21.44 30.90
N GLU A 176 -3.63 -20.13 31.13
CA GLU A 176 -4.66 -19.36 31.88
C GLU A 176 -5.95 -19.12 31.06
N LYS A 177 -5.85 -19.19 29.72
CA LYS A 177 -6.97 -18.96 28.80
C LYS A 177 -7.67 -20.24 28.32
N ALA A 178 -7.17 -21.40 28.72
CA ALA A 178 -7.71 -22.72 28.38
C ALA A 178 -8.62 -23.26 29.49
#